data_AF-A0A9W2ZZU4-F1
#
_entry.id   AF-A0A9W2ZZU4-F1
#
_cell.length_a   1.000
_cell.length_b   1.000
_cell.length_c   1.000
_cell.angle_alpha   90.00
_cell.angle_beta   90.00
_cell.angle_gamma   90.00
#
_symmetry.space_group_name_H-M   'P 1'
#
loop_
_entity.id
_entity.type
_entity.pdbx_description
1 polymer ?
#
loop_
_entity_poly.entity_id
_entity_poly.type
_entity_poly.pdbx_seq_one_letter_code
_entity_poly.pdbx_strand_id
1 'polypeptide(L)'
;MEPVSESRNLVSKNKTGGYQTIAEFQPALTTESGKESHPIFGPGLIVPSLGSKGNIVKGVNEKQISGELSPTLKRSGSNRRRRSLTNSRRHSFVSSGSRRNSASFAGDSSIDRWPLTLVTLVTVFVSSASRVYSLVIDQYLYSVYAKDIFGDRIIDTSSEPCLNTSDSNPNASSDKALVTEVQDRTSNMHLYLDVISYSLGMLSNMALGTVAALISRKLLLVIPTLGFFLKCAMLSVVVYWELGLQWLYLSYAVDGLCGNVIGILMGSFLYTADITSRDKKRTLGVAIVEAAKGIISGGVYVAAGQLIERSGYIVPSLVACGLQLIAIVLVLILPNRKPKDLENKKKTWTLKGALEEILSPFILPESIRLRKLSTLAAISFLVLMLARSGVDKIRNLYLMNMPFCFGAITIGWFLFAREVGQYAATVIAVALAYRWLPGFGLAILGVVSNMAAFLMYAFAQTDWQIYLAPVLGLAENLSFTMIRGEGSRLLGPEYQGPWFASLSVVDSISLALSPPVFIPIYTATLETFTGSVFVGCAALLVVVVVLMVIYQVLWIRHMRDVMYNTLEIVKEEDEHDNKDDFNEKTKLTHHLVKTSL
;
A
#
# COMPACT_ATOMS: atom_id res chain seq x y z
N MET A 1 -34.23 26.97 -55.88
CA MET A 1 -34.83 25.87 -56.64
C MET A 1 -34.70 24.61 -55.79
N GLU A 2 -35.71 24.34 -54.98
CA GLU A 2 -36.15 22.99 -54.62
C GLU A 2 -37.24 22.57 -55.64
N PRO A 3 -37.81 21.34 -55.65
CA PRO A 3 -37.46 20.07 -54.97
C PRO A 3 -37.63 18.84 -55.93
N VAL A 4 -37.67 17.62 -55.35
CA VAL A 4 -38.43 16.37 -55.71
C VAL A 4 -37.56 15.16 -55.32
N SER A 5 -37.76 14.45 -54.19
CA SER A 5 -38.87 13.57 -53.73
C SER A 5 -39.06 12.30 -54.57
N GLU A 6 -38.73 11.12 -54.00
CA GLU A 6 -39.54 9.92 -54.26
C GLU A 6 -39.55 8.96 -53.06
N SER A 7 -40.77 8.70 -52.61
CA SER A 7 -41.18 7.85 -51.51
C SER A 7 -41.85 6.59 -52.06
N ARG A 8 -41.62 5.42 -51.46
CA ARG A 8 -42.56 4.27 -51.53
C ARG A 8 -42.76 3.61 -50.17
N ASN A 9 -43.95 3.91 -49.62
CA ASN A 9 -44.82 3.09 -48.75
C ASN A 9 -45.06 1.69 -49.36
N LEU A 10 -45.54 0.61 -48.73
CA LEU A 10 -46.10 0.21 -47.42
C LEU A 10 -46.27 -1.34 -47.53
N VAL A 11 -46.21 -2.12 -46.44
CA VAL A 11 -47.23 -3.13 -46.06
C VAL A 11 -46.96 -3.63 -44.64
N SER A 12 -48.00 -3.49 -43.83
CA SER A 12 -48.22 -3.92 -42.45
C SER A 12 -48.33 -5.43 -42.25
N LYS A 13 -47.98 -5.91 -41.04
CA LYS A 13 -48.80 -6.91 -40.33
C LYS A 13 -48.77 -6.66 -38.81
N ASN A 14 -49.92 -6.23 -38.31
CA ASN A 14 -50.30 -6.14 -36.90
C ASN A 14 -50.43 -7.53 -36.26
N LYS A 15 -50.12 -7.63 -34.96
CA LYS A 15 -51.01 -8.26 -33.95
C LYS A 15 -50.56 -7.91 -32.52
N THR A 16 -51.35 -7.05 -31.87
CA THR A 16 -51.92 -7.16 -30.49
C THR A 16 -51.02 -7.75 -29.39
N GLY A 17 -50.69 -7.08 -28.28
CA GLY A 17 -51.48 -6.18 -27.44
C GLY A 17 -51.82 -6.90 -26.13
N GLY A 18 -51.32 -6.41 -24.99
CA GLY A 18 -51.62 -6.95 -23.66
C GLY A 18 -50.87 -6.23 -22.54
N TYR A 19 -51.49 -5.17 -22.02
CA TYR A 19 -51.12 -4.47 -20.79
C TYR A 19 -51.32 -5.38 -19.56
N GLN A 20 -50.46 -5.25 -18.55
CA GLN A 20 -50.88 -5.34 -17.15
C GLN A 20 -49.92 -4.61 -16.21
N THR A 21 -50.50 -3.76 -15.38
CA THR A 21 -49.92 -2.91 -14.35
C THR A 21 -50.38 -3.46 -12.98
N ILE A 22 -49.64 -3.11 -11.90
CA ILE A 22 -50.00 -3.18 -10.45
C ILE A 22 -49.77 -4.60 -9.86
N ALA A 23 -49.10 -4.84 -8.71
CA ALA A 23 -49.16 -4.18 -7.41
C ALA A 23 -47.93 -4.48 -6.50
N GLU A 24 -47.69 -3.58 -5.54
CA GLU A 24 -47.02 -3.82 -4.24
C GLU A 24 -47.65 -4.99 -3.46
N PHE A 25 -46.91 -5.61 -2.52
CA PHE A 25 -47.34 -5.89 -1.13
C PHE A 25 -46.31 -6.77 -0.36
N GLN A 26 -45.73 -6.21 0.71
CA GLN A 26 -45.61 -6.85 2.04
C GLN A 26 -46.61 -6.06 2.94
N PRO A 27 -47.16 -6.57 4.08
CA PRO A 27 -46.52 -7.45 5.08
C PRO A 27 -47.47 -8.44 5.84
N ALA A 28 -46.92 -9.06 6.90
CA ALA A 28 -47.57 -9.50 8.16
C ALA A 28 -47.95 -10.99 8.40
N LEU A 29 -47.26 -11.57 9.39
CA LEU A 29 -47.73 -12.37 10.56
C LEU A 29 -49.19 -12.87 10.58
N THR A 30 -49.39 -14.17 10.84
CA THR A 30 -49.87 -14.74 12.15
C THR A 30 -50.11 -16.27 12.10
N THR A 31 -49.55 -16.97 13.10
CA THR A 31 -50.08 -18.10 13.93
C THR A 31 -50.90 -19.27 13.34
N GLU A 32 -50.42 -20.50 13.59
CA GLU A 32 -51.05 -21.63 14.34
C GLU A 32 -50.02 -22.80 14.42
N SER A 33 -49.52 -23.27 15.58
CA SER A 33 -50.11 -24.19 16.57
C SER A 33 -50.50 -25.57 15.98
N GLY A 34 -49.94 -26.74 16.35
CA GLY A 34 -48.92 -27.08 17.35
C GLY A 34 -48.67 -28.59 17.50
N LYS A 35 -47.81 -28.93 18.50
CA LYS A 35 -47.55 -30.21 19.21
C LYS A 35 -46.79 -31.29 18.39
N GLU A 36 -45.64 -31.81 18.83
CA GLU A 36 -45.44 -32.63 20.04
C GLU A 36 -44.09 -32.44 20.79
N SER A 37 -44.22 -32.36 22.12
CA SER A 37 -43.37 -32.79 23.27
C SER A 37 -41.81 -32.89 23.23
N HIS A 38 -41.22 -32.01 24.05
CA HIS A 38 -39.97 -32.07 24.86
C HIS A 38 -39.89 -33.28 25.86
N PRO A 39 -38.92 -33.44 26.82
CA PRO A 39 -37.87 -32.51 27.33
C PRO A 39 -36.49 -33.23 27.62
N ILE A 40 -35.36 -32.66 28.11
CA ILE A 40 -35.06 -32.03 29.42
C ILE A 40 -33.57 -31.56 29.46
N PHE A 41 -33.38 -30.28 29.83
CA PHE A 41 -32.32 -29.63 30.65
C PHE A 41 -30.81 -29.56 30.26
N GLY A 42 -30.28 -28.31 30.22
CA GLY A 42 -28.88 -27.95 30.58
C GLY A 42 -28.77 -27.63 32.08
N PRO A 43 -27.90 -26.72 32.57
CA PRO A 43 -26.57 -26.26 32.13
C PRO A 43 -25.50 -26.34 33.28
N GLY A 44 -24.21 -26.00 33.05
CA GLY A 44 -23.29 -25.67 34.16
C GLY A 44 -21.77 -25.87 33.97
N LEU A 45 -21.05 -24.76 33.78
CA LEU A 45 -19.90 -24.24 34.55
C LEU A 45 -18.88 -25.17 35.29
N ILE A 46 -17.59 -24.79 35.17
CA ILE A 46 -16.46 -24.83 36.15
C ILE A 46 -15.29 -25.84 35.94
N VAL A 47 -14.09 -25.23 35.81
CA VAL A 47 -12.66 -25.63 35.98
C VAL A 47 -12.41 -26.50 37.24
N PRO A 48 -11.49 -27.51 37.33
CA PRO A 48 -10.04 -27.30 37.63
C PRO A 48 -9.04 -28.44 37.25
N SER A 49 -7.78 -28.11 36.94
CA SER A 49 -6.54 -28.16 37.77
C SER A 49 -5.98 -29.54 38.16
N LEU A 50 -4.67 -29.70 37.86
CA LEU A 50 -3.59 -30.33 38.64
C LEU A 50 -3.82 -31.71 39.30
N GLY A 51 -3.00 -32.68 38.88
CA GLY A 51 -2.75 -33.93 39.58
C GLY A 51 -1.39 -34.52 39.25
N SER A 52 -0.38 -34.12 40.02
CA SER A 52 0.93 -34.76 40.13
C SER A 52 0.78 -36.21 40.64
N LYS A 53 1.56 -37.14 40.07
CA LYS A 53 2.12 -38.32 40.78
C LYS A 53 3.17 -38.99 39.91
N GLY A 54 4.41 -38.98 40.38
CA GLY A 54 5.45 -39.89 39.91
C GLY A 54 5.36 -41.26 40.58
N ASN A 55 5.95 -42.28 39.95
CA ASN A 55 6.86 -43.23 40.59
C ASN A 55 7.41 -44.28 39.60
N ILE A 56 8.75 -44.32 39.54
CA ILE A 56 9.64 -45.48 39.78
C ILE A 56 9.53 -46.74 38.87
N VAL A 57 10.54 -46.86 38.00
CA VAL A 57 11.50 -47.98 37.76
C VAL A 57 11.09 -49.45 38.03
N LYS A 58 11.19 -50.31 36.99
CA LYS A 58 12.03 -51.55 36.87
C LYS A 58 11.49 -52.46 35.75
N GLY A 59 12.34 -52.87 34.80
CA GLY A 59 12.80 -54.27 34.67
C GLY A 59 12.59 -54.75 33.22
N VAL A 60 13.64 -54.81 32.41
CA VAL A 60 14.37 -56.04 31.99
C VAL A 60 13.47 -57.08 31.30
N ASN A 61 13.69 -57.28 29.99
CA ASN A 61 13.79 -58.61 29.39
C ASN A 61 14.61 -58.58 28.09
N GLU A 62 15.17 -59.73 27.80
CA GLU A 62 16.46 -60.00 27.16
C GLU A 62 16.30 -60.70 25.79
N LYS A 63 17.41 -60.83 25.05
CA LYS A 63 17.71 -61.73 23.89
C LYS A 63 17.26 -61.21 22.51
N GLN A 64 18.01 -61.35 21.40
CA GLN A 64 19.20 -62.11 20.95
C GLN A 64 19.54 -61.50 19.54
N ILE A 65 20.75 -61.44 18.95
CA ILE A 65 21.73 -62.47 18.56
C ILE A 65 22.92 -61.74 17.86
N SER A 66 24.15 -62.20 18.19
CA SER A 66 25.42 -62.29 17.41
C SER A 66 25.99 -61.04 16.69
N GLY A 67 27.24 -60.58 16.91
CA GLY A 67 28.56 -61.24 16.82
C GLY A 67 29.31 -60.50 15.69
N GLU A 68 30.51 -59.91 15.82
CA GLU A 68 31.81 -60.45 16.23
C GLU A 68 32.83 -59.34 16.57
N LEU A 69 33.70 -59.68 17.53
CA LEU A 69 35.13 -59.39 17.72
C LEU A 69 35.77 -58.00 17.42
N SER A 70 36.01 -57.31 18.54
CA SER A 70 37.18 -56.53 19.02
C SER A 70 38.60 -56.97 18.55
N PRO A 71 39.70 -56.40 19.09
CA PRO A 71 40.15 -54.99 19.24
C PRO A 71 41.65 -54.84 18.82
N THR A 72 42.31 -53.69 19.04
CA THR A 72 43.53 -53.58 19.89
C THR A 72 44.29 -52.24 19.80
N LEU A 73 44.58 -51.70 21.00
CA LEU A 73 45.80 -51.03 21.50
C LEU A 73 46.39 -49.78 20.81
N LYS A 74 46.42 -48.63 21.52
CA LYS A 74 47.50 -48.12 22.44
C LYS A 74 48.82 -47.82 21.71
N ARG A 75 49.32 -46.57 21.74
CA ARG A 75 50.15 -45.99 22.82
C ARG A 75 50.75 -44.63 22.43
N SER A 76 50.88 -43.80 23.45
CA SER A 76 51.61 -42.53 23.55
C SER A 76 53.14 -42.69 23.40
N GLY A 77 53.82 -41.62 22.95
CA GLY A 77 55.28 -41.48 23.01
C GLY A 77 55.78 -40.12 22.53
N SER A 78 56.30 -39.31 23.46
CA SER A 78 56.91 -37.99 23.29
C SER A 78 58.22 -37.99 22.49
N ASN A 79 58.57 -36.89 21.81
CA ASN A 79 59.85 -36.20 22.05
C ASN A 79 60.02 -34.84 21.35
N ARG A 80 60.88 -34.02 21.96
CA ARG A 80 61.16 -32.59 21.75
C ARG A 80 62.59 -32.44 21.20
N ARG A 81 62.84 -31.58 20.20
CA ARG A 81 64.11 -30.82 19.89
C ARG A 81 63.97 -30.18 18.48
N ARG A 82 63.98 -28.85 18.29
CA ARG A 82 65.02 -27.78 18.34
C ARG A 82 65.72 -27.53 16.99
N ARG A 83 65.62 -26.27 16.53
CA ARG A 83 66.52 -25.47 15.64
C ARG A 83 66.64 -25.95 14.17
N SER A 84 66.89 -25.15 13.13
CA SER A 84 67.00 -23.70 12.84
C SER A 84 67.44 -23.59 11.36
N LEU A 85 67.35 -22.40 10.75
CA LEU A 85 68.04 -21.96 9.49
C LEU A 85 67.39 -22.50 8.19
N THR A 86 67.36 -21.86 7.01
CA THR A 86 67.70 -20.53 6.47
C THR A 86 67.17 -20.50 5.02
N ASN A 87 66.93 -19.30 4.50
CA ASN A 87 66.85 -18.90 3.09
C ASN A 87 67.33 -19.88 1.99
N SER A 88 66.58 -20.00 0.89
CA SER A 88 66.94 -19.40 -0.43
C SER A 88 66.30 -20.12 -1.64
N ARG A 89 65.51 -19.34 -2.39
CA ARG A 89 65.36 -19.24 -3.88
C ARG A 89 65.41 -20.48 -4.81
N ARG A 90 64.30 -20.54 -5.59
CA ARG A 90 64.13 -20.61 -7.06
C ARG A 90 63.93 -21.97 -7.76
N HIS A 91 62.73 -22.04 -8.40
CA HIS A 91 62.30 -22.61 -9.71
C HIS A 91 62.74 -24.05 -10.06
N SER A 92 61.88 -24.99 -10.49
CA SER A 92 60.80 -24.90 -11.50
C SER A 92 59.91 -26.16 -11.56
N PHE A 93 58.61 -25.98 -11.92
CA PHE A 93 57.71 -26.84 -12.74
C PHE A 93 57.50 -28.32 -12.30
N VAL A 94 56.30 -28.89 -12.05
CA VAL A 94 55.09 -29.03 -12.89
C VAL A 94 53.87 -29.56 -12.09
N SER A 95 52.69 -29.04 -12.41
CA SER A 95 51.33 -29.63 -12.39
C SER A 95 50.47 -29.78 -11.12
N SER A 96 49.23 -29.33 -11.35
CA SER A 96 47.95 -29.86 -10.87
C SER A 96 47.45 -29.36 -9.49
N GLY A 97 46.23 -28.81 -9.49
CA GLY A 97 45.43 -28.63 -8.28
C GLY A 97 44.92 -27.21 -8.02
N SER A 98 43.73 -26.91 -8.56
CA SER A 98 42.67 -26.11 -7.92
C SER A 98 43.09 -24.85 -7.12
N ARG A 99 43.17 -23.69 -7.80
CA ARG A 99 42.97 -22.38 -7.15
C ARG A 99 41.50 -22.00 -7.25
N ARG A 100 40.71 -22.32 -6.22
CA ARG A 100 39.55 -21.50 -5.86
C ARG A 100 40.11 -20.25 -5.19
N ASN A 101 40.09 -19.14 -5.91
CA ASN A 101 40.44 -17.82 -5.40
C ASN A 101 39.48 -17.46 -4.26
N SER A 102 39.99 -17.54 -3.04
CA SER A 102 39.68 -16.64 -1.95
C SER A 102 40.08 -15.22 -2.38
N ALA A 103 39.13 -14.49 -2.97
CA ALA A 103 39.27 -13.07 -3.25
C ALA A 103 38.20 -12.30 -2.48
N SER A 104 38.66 -11.75 -1.35
CA SER A 104 38.33 -10.41 -0.86
C SER A 104 36.85 -10.00 -0.87
N PHE A 105 36.16 -10.38 0.20
CA PHE A 105 34.99 -9.69 0.72
C PHE A 105 35.48 -8.36 1.36
N ALA A 106 35.68 -7.34 0.53
CA ALA A 106 35.87 -5.96 0.97
C ALA A 106 34.59 -5.19 0.64
N GLY A 107 34.01 -4.53 1.66
CA GLY A 107 32.69 -3.93 1.59
C GLY A 107 32.56 -2.90 0.48
N ASP A 108 31.72 -3.21 -0.51
CA ASP A 108 31.25 -2.22 -1.45
C ASP A 108 30.06 -1.50 -0.81
N SER A 109 30.32 -0.32 -0.25
CA SER A 109 29.34 0.57 0.39
C SER A 109 28.57 1.43 -0.62
N SER A 110 28.65 1.07 -1.91
CA SER A 110 28.00 1.76 -3.01
C SER A 110 26.60 1.19 -3.26
N ILE A 111 25.61 2.09 -3.38
CA ILE A 111 24.27 1.73 -3.81
C ILE A 111 24.37 1.28 -5.27
N ASP A 112 23.79 0.12 -5.58
CA ASP A 112 23.73 -0.38 -6.95
C ASP A 112 22.77 0.50 -7.76
N ARG A 113 23.33 1.52 -8.43
CA ARG A 113 22.57 2.63 -9.04
C ARG A 113 21.66 2.15 -10.17
N TRP A 114 22.09 1.15 -10.94
CA TRP A 114 21.35 0.64 -12.08
C TRP A 114 20.05 -0.07 -11.68
N PRO A 115 20.06 -1.08 -10.77
CA PRO A 115 18.83 -1.67 -10.27
C PRO A 115 17.89 -0.67 -9.58
N LEU A 116 18.43 0.28 -8.81
CA LEU A 116 17.61 1.32 -8.16
C LEU A 116 16.88 2.19 -9.19
N THR A 117 17.58 2.58 -10.26
CA THR A 117 17.00 3.39 -11.34
C THR A 117 15.90 2.63 -12.06
N LEU A 118 16.12 1.34 -12.37
CA LEU A 118 15.10 0.51 -13.02
C LEU A 118 13.85 0.31 -12.16
N VAL A 119 13.98 0.00 -10.87
CA VAL A 119 12.82 -0.12 -9.97
C VAL A 119 12.07 1.20 -9.88
N THR A 120 12.81 2.31 -9.76
CA THR A 120 12.21 3.65 -9.74
C THR A 120 11.41 3.91 -11.01
N LEU A 121 11.97 3.59 -12.19
CA LEU A 121 11.27 3.71 -13.46
C LEU A 121 10.01 2.83 -13.51
N VAL A 122 10.09 1.57 -13.06
CA VAL A 122 8.91 0.69 -12.96
C VAL A 122 7.82 1.35 -12.11
N THR A 123 8.16 1.80 -10.90
CA THR A 123 7.20 2.44 -9.98
C THR A 123 6.59 3.72 -10.58
N VAL A 124 7.39 4.50 -11.32
CA VAL A 124 6.95 5.70 -12.03
C VAL A 124 5.96 5.35 -13.14
N PHE A 125 6.30 4.43 -14.05
CA PHE A 125 5.42 4.05 -15.16
C PHE A 125 4.09 3.46 -14.66
N VAL A 126 4.13 2.59 -13.65
CA VAL A 126 2.93 2.04 -13.02
C VAL A 126 2.06 3.14 -12.42
N SER A 127 2.68 4.08 -11.69
CA SER A 127 1.93 5.15 -11.05
C SER A 127 1.34 6.14 -12.06
N SER A 128 2.08 6.44 -13.13
CA SER A 128 1.59 7.22 -14.26
C SER A 128 0.39 6.54 -14.93
N ALA A 129 0.49 5.23 -15.22
CA ALA A 129 -0.64 4.46 -15.75
C ALA A 129 -1.85 4.51 -14.81
N SER A 130 -1.63 4.38 -13.49
CA SER A 130 -2.67 4.50 -12.47
C SER A 130 -3.33 5.88 -12.41
N ARG A 131 -2.58 6.97 -12.60
CA ARG A 131 -3.14 8.33 -12.62
C ARG A 131 -4.02 8.56 -13.83
N VAL A 132 -3.54 8.18 -15.02
CA VAL A 132 -4.34 8.24 -16.26
C VAL A 132 -5.60 7.40 -16.10
N TYR A 133 -5.43 6.15 -15.68
CA TYR A 133 -6.54 5.23 -15.47
C TYR A 133 -7.60 5.82 -14.53
N SER A 134 -7.18 6.34 -13.36
CA SER A 134 -8.09 6.94 -12.37
C SER A 134 -8.88 8.11 -12.95
N LEU A 135 -8.22 9.02 -13.67
CA LEU A 135 -8.92 10.17 -14.24
C LEU A 135 -9.92 9.75 -15.33
N VAL A 136 -9.55 8.77 -16.15
CA VAL A 136 -10.41 8.25 -17.22
C VAL A 136 -11.61 7.52 -16.66
N ILE A 137 -11.43 6.64 -15.68
CA ILE A 137 -12.56 5.87 -15.13
C ILE A 137 -13.56 6.78 -14.40
N ASP A 138 -13.08 7.76 -13.62
CA ASP A 138 -13.94 8.70 -12.89
C ASP A 138 -14.83 9.50 -13.86
N GLN A 139 -14.24 10.06 -14.91
CA GLN A 139 -14.96 10.88 -15.89
C GLN A 139 -15.80 10.04 -16.85
N TYR A 140 -15.31 8.86 -17.26
CA TYR A 140 -16.05 7.96 -18.14
C TYR A 140 -17.32 7.45 -17.46
N LEU A 141 -17.24 6.96 -16.22
CA LEU A 141 -18.42 6.51 -15.48
C LEU A 141 -19.43 7.64 -15.30
N TYR A 142 -18.96 8.84 -14.94
CA TYR A 142 -19.80 10.03 -14.86
C TYR A 142 -20.50 10.32 -16.20
N SER A 143 -19.78 10.27 -17.32
CA SER A 143 -20.34 10.54 -18.65
C SER A 143 -21.39 9.51 -19.09
N VAL A 144 -21.19 8.23 -18.78
CA VAL A 144 -22.13 7.15 -19.13
C VAL A 144 -23.43 7.29 -18.34
N TYR A 145 -23.35 7.51 -17.03
CA TYR A 145 -24.54 7.72 -16.20
C TYR A 145 -25.22 9.05 -16.50
N ALA A 146 -24.46 10.10 -16.81
CA ALA A 146 -25.01 11.37 -17.28
C ALA A 146 -25.83 11.17 -18.56
N LYS A 147 -25.30 10.43 -19.55
CA LYS A 147 -26.03 10.13 -20.79
C LYS A 147 -27.32 9.33 -20.54
N ASP A 148 -27.28 8.38 -19.61
CA ASP A 148 -28.45 7.56 -19.22
C ASP A 148 -29.56 8.41 -18.57
N ILE A 149 -29.19 9.37 -17.71
CA ILE A 149 -30.12 10.17 -16.92
C ILE A 149 -30.61 11.43 -17.67
N PHE A 150 -29.72 12.12 -18.38
CA PHE A 150 -30.04 13.36 -19.11
C PHE A 150 -30.61 13.12 -20.51
N GLY A 151 -30.51 11.91 -21.06
CA GLY A 151 -31.02 11.55 -22.39
C GLY A 151 -30.34 12.35 -23.51
N ASP A 152 -31.13 12.94 -24.41
CA ASP A 152 -30.64 13.70 -25.58
C ASP A 152 -30.05 15.08 -25.25
N ARG A 153 -30.06 15.51 -23.97
CA ARG A 153 -29.34 16.72 -23.57
C ARG A 153 -27.84 16.42 -23.57
N ILE A 154 -27.15 16.77 -24.65
CA ILE A 154 -25.70 16.61 -24.78
C ILE A 154 -25.01 17.55 -23.80
N ILE A 155 -24.60 17.04 -22.65
CA ILE A 155 -23.71 17.73 -21.71
C ILE A 155 -22.31 17.21 -21.97
N ASP A 156 -21.40 18.10 -22.39
CA ASP A 156 -19.98 17.76 -22.44
C ASP A 156 -19.41 17.76 -21.03
N THR A 157 -19.52 16.60 -20.36
CA THR A 157 -19.03 16.41 -18.99
C THR A 157 -17.51 16.56 -18.86
N SER A 158 -16.77 16.62 -19.97
CA SER A 158 -15.31 16.79 -19.95
C SER A 158 -14.89 18.26 -19.80
N SER A 159 -15.65 19.20 -20.35
CA SER A 159 -15.36 20.63 -20.34
C SER A 159 -16.27 21.41 -19.37
N GLU A 160 -17.58 21.13 -19.38
CA GLU A 160 -18.60 21.79 -18.57
C GLU A 160 -19.46 20.75 -17.83
N PRO A 161 -18.99 20.23 -16.68
CA PRO A 161 -19.71 19.20 -15.93
C PRO A 161 -20.99 19.70 -15.23
N CYS A 162 -21.14 21.02 -15.09
CA CYS A 162 -22.31 21.66 -14.49
C CYS A 162 -23.26 22.20 -15.56
N LEU A 163 -24.56 22.04 -15.32
CA LEU A 163 -25.59 22.70 -16.12
C LEU A 163 -25.64 24.20 -15.79
N ASN A 164 -25.73 25.05 -16.82
CA ASN A 164 -25.93 26.49 -16.69
C ASN A 164 -27.26 26.79 -15.98
N THR A 165 -27.21 26.79 -14.66
CA THR A 165 -28.32 27.13 -13.76
C THR A 165 -28.27 28.63 -13.50
N SER A 166 -28.69 29.40 -14.50
CA SER A 166 -29.08 30.79 -14.22
C SER A 166 -30.30 30.77 -13.30
N ASP A 167 -30.31 31.58 -12.23
CA ASP A 167 -31.38 31.67 -11.23
C ASP A 167 -32.77 31.99 -11.80
N SER A 168 -32.84 32.34 -13.10
CA SER A 168 -34.07 32.52 -13.88
C SER A 168 -34.67 31.23 -14.45
N ASN A 169 -34.02 30.07 -14.26
CA ASN A 169 -34.46 28.81 -14.85
C ASN A 169 -35.41 28.05 -13.89
N PRO A 170 -36.71 27.90 -14.21
CA PRO A 170 -37.69 27.23 -13.33
C PRO A 170 -37.38 25.75 -13.07
N ASN A 171 -36.45 25.15 -13.84
CA ASN A 171 -36.02 23.77 -13.71
C ASN A 171 -34.72 23.59 -12.90
N ALA A 172 -34.15 24.65 -12.32
CA ALA A 172 -32.85 24.59 -11.64
C ALA A 172 -32.81 23.59 -10.47
N SER A 173 -33.92 23.43 -9.73
CA SER A 173 -34.04 22.42 -8.67
C SER A 173 -34.09 20.99 -9.22
N SER A 174 -34.77 20.78 -10.35
CA SER A 174 -34.84 19.49 -11.05
C SER A 174 -33.49 19.11 -11.65
N ASP A 175 -32.78 20.06 -12.27
CA ASP A 175 -31.47 19.83 -12.86
C ASP A 175 -30.42 19.50 -11.79
N LYS A 176 -30.49 20.17 -10.63
CA LYS A 176 -29.64 19.85 -9.47
C LYS A 176 -29.90 18.43 -8.93
N ALA A 177 -31.16 17.99 -8.89
CA ALA A 177 -31.52 16.63 -8.49
C ALA A 177 -30.98 15.58 -9.47
N LEU A 178 -31.04 15.85 -10.78
CA LEU A 178 -30.47 14.95 -11.80
C LEU A 178 -28.95 14.84 -11.71
N VAL A 179 -28.23 15.95 -11.53
CA VAL A 179 -26.76 15.93 -11.30
C VAL A 179 -26.42 15.11 -10.06
N THR A 180 -27.20 15.27 -8.99
CA THR A 180 -27.03 14.52 -7.73
C THR A 180 -27.21 13.01 -7.96
N GLU A 181 -28.22 12.59 -8.73
CA GLU A 181 -28.44 11.18 -9.08
C GLU A 181 -27.29 10.60 -9.91
N VAL A 182 -26.74 11.34 -10.87
CA VAL A 182 -25.56 10.90 -11.64
C VAL A 182 -24.37 10.66 -10.69
N GLN A 183 -24.12 11.59 -9.77
CA GLN A 183 -23.06 11.46 -8.78
C GLN A 183 -23.26 10.24 -7.88
N ASP A 184 -24.49 10.00 -7.41
CA ASP A 184 -24.81 8.83 -6.59
C ASP A 184 -24.51 7.54 -7.34
N ARG A 185 -24.99 7.38 -8.57
CA ARG A 185 -24.73 6.16 -9.38
C ARG A 185 -23.26 5.95 -9.69
N THR A 186 -22.54 7.01 -10.08
CA THR A 186 -21.10 6.94 -10.35
C THR A 186 -20.33 6.51 -9.09
N SER A 187 -20.64 7.13 -7.94
CA SER A 187 -19.99 6.80 -6.68
C SER A 187 -20.29 5.37 -6.21
N ASN A 188 -21.54 4.91 -6.34
CA ASN A 188 -21.92 3.53 -6.01
C ASN A 188 -21.22 2.50 -6.90
N MET A 189 -21.03 2.77 -8.20
CA MET A 189 -20.25 1.91 -9.07
C MET A 189 -18.78 1.82 -8.62
N HIS A 190 -18.16 2.95 -8.29
CA HIS A 190 -16.80 2.98 -7.72
C HIS A 190 -16.70 2.17 -6.43
N LEU A 191 -17.69 2.29 -5.54
CA LEU A 191 -17.78 1.51 -4.31
C LEU A 191 -17.66 0.02 -4.60
N TYR A 192 -18.48 -0.52 -5.50
CA TYR A 192 -18.46 -1.94 -5.81
C TYR A 192 -17.14 -2.38 -6.46
N LEU A 193 -16.63 -1.60 -7.43
CA LEU A 193 -15.37 -1.91 -8.10
C LEU A 193 -14.17 -1.95 -7.13
N ASP A 194 -14.06 -0.94 -6.26
CA ASP A 194 -12.97 -0.85 -5.29
C ASP A 194 -13.08 -1.94 -4.22
N VAL A 195 -14.28 -2.18 -3.67
CA VAL A 195 -14.50 -3.26 -2.68
C VAL A 195 -14.08 -4.61 -3.25
N ILE A 196 -14.43 -4.91 -4.50
CA ILE A 196 -14.02 -6.16 -5.16
C ILE A 196 -12.50 -6.24 -5.29
N SER A 197 -11.86 -5.21 -5.86
CA SER A 197 -10.42 -5.25 -6.14
C SER A 197 -9.57 -5.24 -4.87
N TYR A 198 -9.91 -4.44 -3.88
CA TYR A 198 -9.12 -4.32 -2.64
C TYR A 198 -9.40 -5.45 -1.66
N SER A 199 -10.61 -6.02 -1.61
CA SER A 199 -10.87 -7.20 -0.77
C SER A 199 -10.16 -8.45 -1.30
N LEU A 200 -10.19 -8.68 -2.62
CA LEU A 200 -9.41 -9.75 -3.24
C LEU A 200 -7.90 -9.44 -3.17
N GLY A 201 -7.55 -8.17 -3.34
CA GLY A 201 -6.21 -7.61 -3.14
C GLY A 201 -5.63 -7.90 -1.76
N MET A 202 -6.44 -7.82 -0.70
CA MET A 202 -6.00 -8.13 0.65
C MET A 202 -5.51 -9.58 0.78
N LEU A 203 -6.27 -10.53 0.22
CA LEU A 203 -5.93 -11.96 0.26
C LEU A 203 -4.69 -12.26 -0.57
N SER A 204 -4.61 -11.69 -1.77
CA SER A 204 -3.47 -11.87 -2.67
C SER A 204 -2.21 -11.18 -2.13
N ASN A 205 -2.29 -9.98 -1.56
CA ASN A 205 -1.16 -9.27 -0.96
C ASN A 205 -0.64 -9.98 0.30
N MET A 206 -1.53 -10.59 1.09
CA MET A 206 -1.12 -11.49 2.18
C MET A 206 -0.33 -12.70 1.64
N ALA A 207 -0.81 -13.34 0.57
CA ALA A 207 -0.10 -14.46 -0.06
C ALA A 207 1.24 -14.01 -0.67
N LEU A 208 1.26 -12.90 -1.40
CA LEU A 208 2.45 -12.34 -2.03
C LEU A 208 3.48 -11.91 -0.98
N GLY A 209 3.07 -11.29 0.13
CA GLY A 209 3.97 -10.86 1.20
C GLY A 209 4.68 -12.02 1.90
N THR A 210 4.03 -13.18 1.99
CA THR A 210 4.56 -14.37 2.68
C THR A 210 5.42 -15.21 1.74
N VAL A 211 4.99 -15.32 0.48
CA VAL A 211 5.76 -15.95 -0.58
C VAL A 211 6.93 -15.04 -1.02
N ALA A 212 6.94 -13.74 -0.69
CA ALA A 212 8.03 -12.82 -1.03
C ALA A 212 9.39 -13.29 -0.50
N ALA A 213 9.43 -14.03 0.61
CA ALA A 213 10.66 -14.65 1.13
C ALA A 213 11.10 -15.90 0.33
N LEU A 214 10.19 -16.48 -0.48
CA LEU A 214 10.33 -17.74 -1.22
C LEU A 214 10.50 -17.56 -2.74
N ILE A 215 10.07 -16.42 -3.31
CA ILE A 215 10.17 -16.12 -4.75
C ILE A 215 11.19 -15.03 -5.05
N SER A 216 11.63 -14.97 -6.32
CA SER A 216 12.46 -13.85 -6.77
C SER A 216 11.68 -12.54 -6.72
N ARG A 217 12.37 -11.44 -6.44
CA ARG A 217 11.74 -10.10 -6.40
C ARG A 217 11.12 -9.69 -7.74
N LYS A 218 11.66 -10.22 -8.83
CA LYS A 218 11.11 -10.05 -10.18
C LYS A 218 9.72 -10.66 -10.30
N LEU A 219 9.54 -11.92 -9.88
CA LEU A 219 8.23 -12.59 -9.95
C LEU A 219 7.19 -11.90 -9.06
N LEU A 220 7.62 -11.40 -7.89
CA LEU A 220 6.78 -10.61 -6.99
C LEU A 220 6.23 -9.34 -7.64
N LEU A 221 6.93 -8.76 -8.62
CA LEU A 221 6.51 -7.58 -9.37
C LEU A 221 5.74 -7.90 -10.66
N VAL A 222 6.06 -9.01 -11.34
CA VAL A 222 5.39 -9.41 -12.59
C VAL A 222 3.91 -9.73 -12.36
N ILE A 223 3.58 -10.46 -11.29
CA ILE A 223 2.20 -10.90 -11.05
C ILE A 223 1.23 -9.70 -10.90
N PRO A 224 1.50 -8.72 -10.02
CA PRO A 224 0.59 -7.59 -9.86
C PRO A 224 0.61 -6.61 -11.05
N THR A 225 1.77 -6.44 -11.72
CA THR A 225 1.84 -5.58 -12.93
C THR A 225 1.04 -6.15 -14.10
N LEU A 226 0.99 -7.47 -14.25
CA LEU A 226 0.16 -8.12 -15.25
C LEU A 226 -1.34 -7.95 -14.94
N GLY A 227 -1.74 -8.12 -13.68
CA GLY A 227 -3.12 -7.87 -13.25
C GLY A 227 -3.59 -6.46 -13.58
N PHE A 228 -2.74 -5.46 -13.29
CA PHE A 228 -3.07 -4.07 -13.58
C PHE A 228 -3.07 -3.75 -15.09
N PHE A 229 -2.24 -4.42 -15.88
CA PHE A 229 -2.30 -4.34 -17.34
C PHE A 229 -3.63 -4.86 -17.89
N LEU A 230 -4.09 -6.02 -17.42
CA LEU A 230 -5.37 -6.58 -17.83
C LEU A 230 -6.54 -5.65 -17.47
N LYS A 231 -6.47 -4.96 -16.33
CA LYS A 231 -7.44 -3.93 -15.95
C LYS A 231 -7.44 -2.73 -16.89
N CYS A 232 -6.28 -2.21 -17.28
CA CYS A 232 -6.17 -1.11 -18.25
C CYS A 232 -6.65 -1.53 -19.65
N ALA A 233 -6.31 -2.75 -20.07
CA ALA A 233 -6.74 -3.32 -21.35
C ALA A 233 -8.27 -3.48 -21.38
N MET A 234 -8.87 -4.03 -20.34
CA MET A 234 -10.33 -4.18 -20.23
C MET A 234 -11.06 -2.84 -20.24
N LEU A 235 -10.54 -1.80 -19.59
CA LEU A 235 -11.13 -0.47 -19.71
C LEU A 235 -11.12 0.01 -21.16
N SER A 236 -10.01 -0.17 -21.88
CA SER A 236 -9.92 0.22 -23.29
C SER A 236 -10.90 -0.55 -24.18
N VAL A 237 -11.10 -1.85 -23.92
CA VAL A 237 -12.12 -2.69 -24.57
C VAL A 237 -13.53 -2.14 -24.29
N VAL A 238 -13.84 -1.86 -23.03
CA VAL A 238 -15.17 -1.38 -22.61
C VAL A 238 -15.50 -0.03 -23.26
N VAL A 239 -14.53 0.89 -23.31
CA VAL A 239 -14.73 2.21 -23.91
C VAL A 239 -14.81 2.13 -25.44
N TYR A 240 -13.96 1.32 -26.10
CA TYR A 240 -13.93 1.23 -27.57
C TYR A 240 -15.17 0.55 -28.15
N TRP A 241 -15.66 -0.52 -27.52
CA TRP A 241 -16.84 -1.26 -27.98
C TRP A 241 -18.13 -0.84 -27.29
N GLU A 242 -18.10 0.20 -26.45
CA GLU A 242 -19.25 0.68 -25.67
C GLU A 242 -19.95 -0.47 -24.90
N LEU A 243 -19.16 -1.37 -24.33
CA LEU A 243 -19.69 -2.52 -23.59
C LEU A 243 -20.34 -2.07 -22.27
N GLY A 244 -21.28 -2.87 -21.78
CA GLY A 244 -21.88 -2.64 -20.47
C GLY A 244 -20.83 -2.56 -19.35
N LEU A 245 -21.03 -1.61 -18.42
CA LEU A 245 -20.10 -1.34 -17.31
C LEU A 245 -19.82 -2.56 -16.41
N GLN A 246 -20.68 -3.59 -16.47
CA GLN A 246 -20.53 -4.84 -15.72
C GLN A 246 -19.22 -5.58 -16.02
N TRP A 247 -18.66 -5.45 -17.23
CA TRP A 247 -17.37 -6.06 -17.58
C TRP A 247 -16.20 -5.51 -16.73
N LEU A 248 -16.34 -4.30 -16.18
CA LEU A 248 -15.35 -3.72 -15.29
C LEU A 248 -15.19 -4.53 -14.00
N TYR A 249 -16.25 -5.18 -13.50
CA TYR A 249 -16.18 -6.03 -12.31
C TYR A 249 -15.17 -7.17 -12.49
N LEU A 250 -15.18 -7.82 -13.66
CA LEU A 250 -14.24 -8.89 -13.98
C LEU A 250 -12.80 -8.37 -13.97
N SER A 251 -12.56 -7.20 -14.57
CA SER A 251 -11.23 -6.60 -14.64
C SER A 251 -10.66 -6.22 -13.27
N TYR A 252 -11.51 -5.65 -12.39
CA TYR A 252 -11.13 -5.31 -11.02
C TYR A 252 -10.92 -6.54 -10.14
N ALA A 253 -11.71 -7.60 -10.36
CA ALA A 253 -11.52 -8.88 -9.68
C ALA A 253 -10.18 -9.52 -10.04
N VAL A 254 -9.81 -9.55 -11.33
CA VAL A 254 -8.51 -10.06 -11.79
C VAL A 254 -7.35 -9.23 -11.23
N ASP A 255 -7.43 -7.90 -11.29
CA ASP A 255 -6.43 -7.00 -10.70
C ASP A 255 -6.25 -7.26 -9.20
N GLY A 256 -7.36 -7.42 -8.47
CA GLY A 256 -7.37 -7.75 -7.04
C GLY A 256 -6.71 -9.10 -6.75
N LEU A 257 -7.06 -10.16 -7.48
CA LEU A 257 -6.45 -11.49 -7.32
C LEU A 257 -4.94 -11.49 -7.61
N CYS A 258 -4.47 -10.61 -8.48
CA CYS A 258 -3.05 -10.45 -8.79
C CYS A 258 -2.28 -9.58 -7.79
N GLY A 259 -2.94 -8.92 -6.84
CA GLY A 259 -2.30 -8.06 -5.83
C GLY A 259 -2.51 -6.57 -6.01
N ASN A 260 -3.08 -6.14 -7.14
CA ASN A 260 -3.33 -4.75 -7.53
C ASN A 260 -2.10 -3.81 -7.36
N VAL A 261 -2.32 -2.49 -7.39
CA VAL A 261 -1.25 -1.49 -7.25
C VAL A 261 -0.47 -1.63 -5.94
N ILE A 262 -1.10 -2.12 -4.87
CA ILE A 262 -0.48 -2.28 -3.56
C ILE A 262 0.59 -3.37 -3.60
N GLY A 263 0.33 -4.49 -4.28
CA GLY A 263 1.31 -5.56 -4.50
C GLY A 263 2.54 -5.06 -5.28
N ILE A 264 2.33 -4.18 -6.26
CA ILE A 264 3.43 -3.55 -7.02
C ILE A 264 4.29 -2.67 -6.11
N LEU A 265 3.66 -1.85 -5.27
CA LEU A 265 4.37 -0.98 -4.32
C LEU A 265 5.13 -1.79 -3.27
N MET A 266 4.51 -2.84 -2.72
CA MET A 266 5.15 -3.77 -1.80
C MET A 266 6.41 -4.38 -2.43
N GLY A 267 6.30 -4.91 -3.65
CA GLY A 267 7.44 -5.47 -4.39
C GLY A 267 8.54 -4.44 -4.67
N SER A 268 8.16 -3.20 -4.99
CA SER A 268 9.10 -2.10 -5.26
C SER A 268 9.88 -1.71 -4.00
N PHE A 269 9.20 -1.60 -2.86
CA PHE A 269 9.84 -1.29 -1.58
C PHE A 269 10.73 -2.43 -1.07
N LEU A 270 10.30 -3.69 -1.23
CA LEU A 270 11.13 -4.85 -0.88
C LEU A 270 12.37 -4.94 -1.77
N TYR A 271 12.25 -4.68 -3.08
CA TYR A 271 13.42 -4.63 -3.96
C TYR A 271 14.36 -3.49 -3.56
N THR A 272 13.82 -2.29 -3.31
CA THR A 272 14.60 -1.12 -2.88
C THR A 272 15.35 -1.40 -1.56
N ALA A 273 14.68 -2.02 -0.61
CA ALA A 273 15.26 -2.44 0.66
C ALA A 273 16.44 -3.41 0.48
N ASP A 274 16.36 -4.34 -0.47
CA ASP A 274 17.41 -5.33 -0.74
C ASP A 274 18.66 -4.73 -1.42
N ILE A 275 18.52 -3.62 -2.14
CA ILE A 275 19.63 -2.96 -2.87
C ILE A 275 20.26 -1.79 -2.11
N THR A 276 19.57 -1.22 -1.13
CA THR A 276 20.13 -0.18 -0.27
C THR A 276 20.92 -0.79 0.90
N SER A 277 22.07 -0.20 1.24
CA SER A 277 22.85 -0.60 2.41
C SER A 277 22.09 -0.36 3.71
N ARG A 278 22.42 -1.14 4.74
CA ARG A 278 21.63 -1.38 5.97
C ARG A 278 21.44 -0.15 6.90
N ASP A 279 21.87 1.04 6.49
CA ASP A 279 21.90 2.26 7.32
C ASP A 279 20.99 3.39 6.76
N LYS A 280 21.19 4.64 7.20
CA LYS A 280 20.44 5.87 6.82
C LYS A 280 20.17 6.05 5.31
N LYS A 281 21.01 5.43 4.46
CA LYS A 281 20.86 5.44 2.99
C LYS A 281 19.61 4.70 2.50
N ARG A 282 19.01 3.80 3.30
CA ARG A 282 17.78 3.08 2.96
C ARG A 282 16.53 3.94 3.01
N THR A 283 16.33 4.70 4.09
CA THR A 283 15.22 5.66 4.19
C THR A 283 15.29 6.68 3.05
N LEU A 284 16.51 7.13 2.71
CA LEU A 284 16.75 7.99 1.56
C LEU A 284 16.39 7.31 0.22
N GLY A 285 16.77 6.04 0.02
CA GLY A 285 16.42 5.28 -1.18
C GLY A 285 14.92 5.12 -1.38
N VAL A 286 14.18 4.77 -0.32
CA VAL A 286 12.71 4.70 -0.35
C VAL A 286 12.10 6.06 -0.63
N ALA A 287 12.60 7.12 0.00
CA ALA A 287 12.15 8.49 -0.23
C ALA A 287 12.39 8.94 -1.69
N ILE A 288 13.52 8.58 -2.30
CA ILE A 288 13.81 8.88 -3.71
C ILE A 288 12.81 8.17 -4.63
N VAL A 289 12.52 6.89 -4.39
CA VAL A 289 11.53 6.12 -5.17
C VAL A 289 10.14 6.74 -5.03
N GLU A 290 9.70 7.07 -3.81
CA GLU A 290 8.43 7.75 -3.58
C GLU A 290 8.37 9.12 -4.26
N ALA A 291 9.44 9.90 -4.19
CA ALA A 291 9.50 11.22 -4.79
C ALA A 291 9.43 11.19 -6.31
N ALA A 292 10.23 10.33 -6.94
CA ALA A 292 10.22 10.14 -8.39
C ALA A 292 8.84 9.69 -8.86
N LYS A 293 8.23 8.74 -8.14
CA LYS A 293 6.85 8.29 -8.35
C LYS A 293 5.90 9.48 -8.38
N GLY A 294 5.89 10.30 -7.34
CA GLY A 294 4.95 11.40 -7.19
C GLY A 294 5.15 12.54 -8.18
N ILE A 295 6.39 13.03 -8.33
CA ILE A 295 6.71 14.18 -9.18
C ILE A 295 6.42 13.87 -10.66
N ILE A 296 6.89 12.71 -11.14
CA ILE A 296 6.73 12.35 -12.56
C ILE A 296 5.28 11.98 -12.86
N SER A 297 4.63 11.16 -12.02
CA SER A 297 3.22 10.79 -12.25
C SER A 297 2.25 11.97 -12.04
N GLY A 298 2.63 12.97 -11.23
CA GLY A 298 1.89 14.22 -11.08
C GLY A 298 1.78 14.99 -12.40
N GLY A 299 2.87 15.08 -13.16
CA GLY A 299 2.90 15.71 -14.50
C GLY A 299 1.93 15.06 -15.49
N VAL A 300 1.66 13.77 -15.33
CA VAL A 300 0.77 13.00 -16.20
C VAL A 300 -0.70 13.41 -16.03
N TYR A 301 -1.11 13.98 -14.90
CA TYR A 301 -2.48 14.49 -14.73
C TYR A 301 -2.83 15.59 -15.71
N VAL A 302 -1.89 16.51 -15.99
CA VAL A 302 -2.10 17.58 -16.98
C VAL A 302 -2.28 16.99 -18.37
N ALA A 303 -1.41 16.05 -18.75
CA ALA A 303 -1.49 15.37 -20.04
C ALA A 303 -2.79 14.57 -20.17
N ALA A 304 -3.21 13.87 -19.12
CA ALA A 304 -4.44 13.08 -19.10
C ALA A 304 -5.68 13.96 -19.28
N GLY A 305 -5.78 15.09 -18.56
CA GLY A 305 -6.91 16.02 -18.69
C GLY A 305 -7.03 16.60 -20.10
N GLN A 306 -5.91 17.05 -20.69
CA GLN A 306 -5.87 17.55 -22.06
C GLN A 306 -6.26 16.49 -23.09
N LEU A 307 -5.83 15.24 -22.86
CA LEU A 307 -6.09 14.14 -23.78
C LEU A 307 -7.57 13.73 -23.74
N ILE A 308 -8.19 13.74 -22.56
CA ILE A 308 -9.62 13.43 -22.41
C ILE A 308 -10.48 14.43 -23.18
N GLU A 309 -10.24 15.74 -23.00
CA GLU A 309 -11.02 16.77 -23.68
C GLU A 309 -10.85 16.72 -25.21
N ARG A 310 -9.62 16.50 -25.71
CA ARG A 310 -9.35 16.53 -27.15
C ARG A 310 -9.72 15.27 -27.92
N SER A 311 -9.62 14.11 -27.27
CA SER A 311 -9.69 12.81 -27.94
C SER A 311 -10.68 11.82 -27.31
N GLY A 312 -11.48 12.29 -26.36
CA GLY A 312 -12.40 11.46 -25.59
C GLY A 312 -11.66 10.47 -24.70
N TYR A 313 -12.34 9.39 -24.32
CA TYR A 313 -11.86 8.45 -23.29
C TYR A 313 -10.98 7.30 -23.84
N ILE A 314 -11.02 7.02 -25.15
CA ILE A 314 -10.32 5.87 -25.77
C ILE A 314 -8.80 6.07 -25.80
N VAL A 315 -8.31 7.21 -26.30
CA VAL A 315 -6.86 7.44 -26.41
C VAL A 315 -6.20 7.47 -25.03
N PRO A 316 -6.74 8.16 -24.01
CA PRO A 316 -6.24 8.06 -22.64
C PRO A 316 -6.21 6.63 -22.08
N SER A 317 -7.24 5.81 -22.32
CA SER A 317 -7.27 4.43 -21.82
C SER A 317 -6.17 3.57 -22.46
N LEU A 318 -5.93 3.75 -23.76
CA LEU A 318 -4.82 3.10 -24.48
C LEU A 318 -3.45 3.58 -23.99
N VAL A 319 -3.30 4.86 -23.68
CA VAL A 319 -2.07 5.41 -23.09
C VAL A 319 -1.79 4.77 -21.73
N ALA A 320 -2.81 4.61 -20.87
CA ALA A 320 -2.65 3.91 -19.59
C ALA A 320 -2.18 2.45 -19.80
N CYS A 321 -2.79 1.74 -20.75
CA CYS A 321 -2.41 0.39 -21.13
C CYS A 321 -0.95 0.31 -21.65
N GLY A 322 -0.55 1.24 -22.51
CA GLY A 322 0.82 1.33 -23.05
C GLY A 322 1.87 1.62 -21.99
N LEU A 323 1.60 2.56 -21.06
CA LEU A 323 2.48 2.84 -19.93
C LEU A 323 2.67 1.61 -19.04
N GLN A 324 1.59 0.84 -18.82
CA GLN A 324 1.66 -0.38 -18.03
C GLN A 324 2.40 -1.51 -18.77
N LEU A 325 2.30 -1.59 -20.10
CA LEU A 325 3.10 -2.52 -20.90
C LEU A 325 4.60 -2.20 -20.80
N ILE A 326 4.97 -0.92 -20.85
CA ILE A 326 6.35 -0.47 -20.63
C ILE A 326 6.83 -0.88 -19.23
N ALA A 327 5.99 -0.71 -18.20
CA ALA A 327 6.33 -1.17 -16.86
C ALA A 327 6.60 -2.68 -16.79
N ILE A 328 5.80 -3.51 -17.45
CA ILE A 328 6.04 -4.96 -17.54
C ILE A 328 7.38 -5.25 -18.19
N VAL A 329 7.71 -4.61 -19.32
CA VAL A 329 9.00 -4.78 -20.00
C VAL A 329 10.16 -4.39 -19.08
N LEU A 330 10.05 -3.29 -18.35
CA LEU A 330 11.06 -2.86 -17.38
C LEU A 330 11.23 -3.85 -16.22
N VAL A 331 10.13 -4.43 -15.71
CA VAL A 331 10.19 -5.52 -14.73
C VAL A 331 10.88 -6.76 -15.32
N LEU A 332 10.64 -7.07 -16.59
CA LEU A 332 11.30 -8.19 -17.27
C LEU A 332 12.81 -7.99 -17.47
N ILE A 333 13.28 -6.74 -17.59
CA ILE A 333 14.70 -6.39 -17.66
C ILE A 333 15.36 -6.41 -16.27
N LEU A 334 14.56 -6.32 -15.21
CA LEU A 334 15.04 -6.20 -13.84
C LEU A 334 15.92 -7.42 -13.43
N PRO A 335 17.09 -7.19 -12.81
CA PRO A 335 17.95 -8.27 -12.35
C PRO A 335 17.21 -9.19 -11.38
N ASN A 336 17.28 -10.50 -11.65
CA ASN A 336 16.72 -11.53 -10.78
C ASN A 336 17.45 -11.53 -9.44
N ARG A 337 16.90 -10.84 -8.44
CA ARG A 337 17.36 -10.93 -7.05
C ARG A 337 16.53 -11.94 -6.28
N LYS A 338 17.22 -12.78 -5.54
CA LYS A 338 16.64 -13.74 -4.60
C LYS A 338 16.81 -13.21 -3.18
N PRO A 339 15.80 -13.34 -2.30
CA PRO A 339 15.96 -13.09 -0.88
C PRO A 339 17.14 -13.87 -0.31
N LYS A 340 17.85 -13.33 0.68
CA LYS A 340 18.94 -14.06 1.37
C LYS A 340 18.44 -15.35 2.03
N ASP A 341 17.18 -15.38 2.43
CA ASP A 341 16.54 -16.52 3.08
C ASP A 341 16.18 -17.66 2.10
N LEU A 342 16.23 -17.42 0.78
CA LEU A 342 16.01 -18.46 -0.23
C LEU A 342 17.06 -19.57 -0.17
N GLU A 343 18.29 -19.25 0.25
CA GLU A 343 19.39 -20.21 0.25
C GLU A 343 19.26 -21.25 1.37
N ASN A 344 18.52 -20.97 2.44
CA ASN A 344 18.57 -21.77 3.67
C ASN A 344 17.24 -22.38 4.16
N LYS A 345 16.07 -22.05 3.58
CA LYS A 345 14.78 -22.61 4.06
C LYS A 345 13.86 -23.08 2.92
N LYS A 346 13.57 -24.39 2.88
CA LYS A 346 12.39 -24.95 2.20
C LYS A 346 11.17 -24.75 3.10
N LYS A 347 10.65 -23.52 3.18
CA LYS A 347 9.40 -23.26 3.92
C LYS A 347 8.23 -23.67 3.04
N THR A 348 7.37 -24.57 3.52
CA THR A 348 6.10 -24.89 2.84
C THR A 348 5.12 -23.74 3.05
N TRP A 349 4.42 -23.34 2.00
CA TRP A 349 3.39 -22.31 2.11
C TRP A 349 2.18 -22.88 2.86
N THR A 350 1.83 -22.26 3.99
CA THR A 350 0.62 -22.59 4.74
C THR A 350 -0.06 -21.29 5.16
N LEU A 351 -1.41 -21.26 5.16
CA LEU A 351 -2.18 -20.08 5.55
C LEU A 351 -1.85 -19.62 6.98
N LYS A 352 -1.65 -20.58 7.90
CA LYS A 352 -1.24 -20.30 9.28
C LYS A 352 0.15 -19.67 9.34
N GLY A 353 1.12 -20.23 8.61
CA GLY A 353 2.47 -19.65 8.53
C GLY A 353 2.49 -18.27 7.88
N ALA A 354 1.57 -18.02 6.93
CA ALA A 354 1.39 -16.71 6.30
C ALA A 354 0.89 -15.65 7.30
N LEU A 355 -0.11 -15.99 8.11
CA LEU A 355 -0.62 -15.13 9.18
C LEU A 355 0.45 -14.89 10.26
N GLU A 356 1.18 -15.93 10.67
CA GLU A 356 2.27 -15.80 11.65
C GLU A 356 3.39 -14.88 11.14
N GLU A 357 3.72 -14.93 9.86
CA GLU A 357 4.74 -14.09 9.26
C GLU A 357 4.29 -12.61 9.20
N ILE A 358 3.06 -12.33 8.79
CA ILE A 358 2.51 -10.97 8.78
C ILE A 358 2.37 -10.40 10.19
N LEU A 359 1.99 -11.25 11.16
CA LEU A 359 1.85 -10.85 12.55
C LEU A 359 3.19 -10.80 13.30
N SER A 360 4.27 -11.31 12.68
CA SER A 360 5.59 -11.37 13.31
C SER A 360 6.07 -10.03 13.87
N PRO A 361 5.92 -8.87 13.21
CA PRO A 361 6.39 -7.58 13.75
C PRO A 361 5.64 -7.13 15.01
N PHE A 362 4.46 -7.70 15.27
CA PHE A 362 3.59 -7.32 16.39
C PHE A 362 3.69 -8.30 17.56
N ILE A 363 4.03 -9.57 17.29
CA ILE A 363 3.99 -10.66 18.29
C ILE A 363 5.40 -11.12 18.69
N LEU A 364 6.33 -11.24 17.75
CA LEU A 364 7.62 -11.88 17.99
C LEU A 364 8.68 -11.01 18.69
N PRO A 365 8.75 -9.67 18.53
CA PRO A 365 9.80 -8.88 19.16
C PRO A 365 9.91 -9.15 20.66
N GLU A 366 11.11 -9.35 21.20
CA GLU A 366 11.28 -9.72 22.61
C GLU A 366 10.76 -8.63 23.57
N SER A 367 10.91 -7.36 23.19
CA SER A 367 10.46 -6.25 24.03
C SER A 367 8.99 -5.91 23.81
N ILE A 368 8.22 -5.89 24.91
CA ILE A 368 6.79 -5.52 24.89
C ILE A 368 6.55 -4.09 24.38
N ARG A 369 7.54 -3.20 24.54
CA ARG A 369 7.46 -1.82 24.07
C ARG A 369 7.56 -1.74 22.56
N LEU A 370 8.45 -2.53 21.95
CA LEU A 370 8.58 -2.59 20.49
C LEU A 370 7.29 -3.13 19.86
N ARG A 371 6.65 -4.13 20.47
CA ARG A 371 5.32 -4.62 20.04
C ARG A 371 4.27 -3.50 20.07
N LYS A 372 4.19 -2.75 21.18
CA LYS A 372 3.25 -1.61 21.33
C LYS A 372 3.53 -0.49 20.32
N LEU A 373 4.79 -0.20 20.02
CA LEU A 373 5.15 0.80 19.02
C LEU A 373 4.73 0.35 17.62
N SER A 374 5.07 -0.88 17.21
CA SER A 374 4.70 -1.42 15.91
C SER A 374 3.18 -1.46 15.71
N THR A 375 2.41 -1.89 16.70
CA THR A 375 0.93 -1.91 16.61
C THR A 375 0.35 -0.51 16.52
N LEU A 376 0.85 0.44 17.31
CA LEU A 376 0.38 1.83 17.28
C LEU A 376 0.69 2.50 15.93
N ALA A 377 1.86 2.23 15.33
CA ALA A 377 2.20 2.71 14.00
C ALA A 377 1.29 2.10 12.92
N ALA A 378 0.98 0.81 13.00
CA ALA A 378 0.07 0.15 12.04
C ALA A 378 -1.38 0.65 12.15
N ILE A 379 -1.89 0.86 13.37
CA ILE A 379 -3.23 1.44 13.59
C ILE A 379 -3.27 2.89 13.08
N SER A 380 -2.23 3.68 13.36
CA SER A 380 -2.16 5.06 12.86
C SER A 380 -2.12 5.10 11.33
N PHE A 381 -1.38 4.17 10.71
CA PHE A 381 -1.33 4.03 9.25
C PHE A 381 -2.69 3.64 8.66
N LEU A 382 -3.42 2.71 9.30
CA LEU A 382 -4.79 2.32 8.91
C LEU A 382 -5.71 3.54 8.88
N VAL A 383 -5.78 4.30 9.98
CA VAL A 383 -6.69 5.46 10.09
C VAL A 383 -6.27 6.58 9.13
N LEU A 384 -4.96 6.81 8.96
CA LEU A 384 -4.43 7.76 7.97
C LEU A 384 -4.84 7.39 6.55
N MET A 385 -4.64 6.13 6.15
CA MET A 385 -5.00 5.65 4.81
C MET A 385 -6.50 5.66 4.59
N LEU A 386 -7.30 5.30 5.60
CA LEU A 386 -8.75 5.37 5.53
C LEU A 386 -9.22 6.81 5.26
N ALA A 387 -8.78 7.79 6.06
CA ALA A 387 -9.15 9.19 5.85
C ALA A 387 -8.66 9.73 4.50
N ARG A 388 -7.43 9.37 4.12
CA ARG A 388 -6.81 9.82 2.87
C ARG A 388 -7.53 9.31 1.62
N SER A 389 -7.85 8.02 1.61
CA SER A 389 -8.55 7.39 0.50
C SER A 389 -10.01 7.85 0.41
N GLY A 390 -10.67 8.13 1.54
CA GLY A 390 -12.02 8.68 1.56
C GLY A 390 -12.10 10.01 0.81
N VAL A 391 -11.14 10.90 1.09
CA VAL A 391 -11.02 12.18 0.38
C VAL A 391 -10.72 11.98 -1.12
N ASP A 392 -9.82 11.07 -1.49
CA ASP A 392 -9.51 10.83 -2.91
C ASP A 392 -10.72 10.44 -3.75
N LYS A 393 -11.60 9.60 -3.20
CA LYS A 393 -12.76 9.07 -3.93
C LYS A 393 -13.81 10.13 -4.21
N ILE A 394 -13.98 11.05 -3.28
CA ILE A 394 -15.04 12.06 -3.36
C ILE A 394 -14.52 13.35 -3.99
N ARG A 395 -13.23 13.69 -3.84
CA ARG A 395 -12.67 14.99 -4.25
C ARG A 395 -12.94 15.32 -5.71
N ASN A 396 -12.72 14.39 -6.64
CA ASN A 396 -12.92 14.69 -8.07
C ASN A 396 -14.40 15.00 -8.36
N LEU A 397 -15.31 14.22 -7.76
CA LEU A 397 -16.76 14.41 -7.88
C LEU A 397 -17.24 15.72 -7.22
N TYR A 398 -16.65 16.05 -6.09
CA TYR A 398 -16.87 17.30 -5.37
C TYR A 398 -16.43 18.52 -6.20
N LEU A 399 -15.27 18.45 -6.85
CA LEU A 399 -14.75 19.53 -7.71
C LEU A 399 -15.59 19.71 -8.99
N MET A 400 -16.23 18.65 -9.48
CA MET A 400 -17.15 18.71 -10.63
C MET A 400 -18.51 19.33 -10.27
N ASN A 401 -18.83 19.52 -8.99
CA ASN A 401 -20.10 20.09 -8.54
C ASN A 401 -20.02 21.61 -8.30
N MET A 402 -21.17 22.26 -8.19
CA MET A 402 -21.29 23.62 -7.68
C MET A 402 -20.73 23.71 -6.24
N PRO A 403 -19.96 24.76 -5.90
CA PRO A 403 -19.75 26.01 -6.66
C PRO A 403 -18.58 26.02 -7.66
N PHE A 404 -17.76 24.97 -7.75
CA PHE A 404 -16.48 25.01 -8.50
C PHE A 404 -16.63 24.67 -9.97
N CYS A 405 -17.41 23.63 -10.30
CA CYS A 405 -17.66 23.20 -11.68
C CYS A 405 -16.38 23.00 -12.52
N PHE A 406 -15.36 22.37 -11.95
CA PHE A 406 -14.08 22.15 -12.61
C PHE A 406 -14.18 21.08 -13.71
N GLY A 407 -13.82 21.45 -14.94
CA GLY A 407 -13.62 20.51 -16.05
C GLY A 407 -12.32 19.70 -15.96
N ALA A 408 -12.08 18.86 -16.96
CA ALA A 408 -10.94 17.93 -16.98
C ALA A 408 -9.57 18.62 -16.92
N ILE A 409 -9.40 19.76 -17.60
CA ILE A 409 -8.14 20.54 -17.57
C ILE A 409 -7.85 21.06 -16.16
N THR A 410 -8.82 21.72 -15.53
CA THR A 410 -8.63 22.40 -14.24
C THR A 410 -8.39 21.38 -13.15
N ILE A 411 -9.11 20.25 -13.17
CA ILE A 411 -8.82 19.08 -12.31
C ILE A 411 -7.39 18.57 -12.55
N GLY A 412 -6.97 18.44 -13.82
CA GLY A 412 -5.61 18.01 -14.18
C GLY A 412 -4.51 18.88 -13.57
N TRP A 413 -4.64 20.21 -13.68
CA TRP A 413 -3.69 21.16 -13.08
C TRP A 413 -3.76 21.18 -11.55
N PHE A 414 -4.95 21.06 -10.97
CA PHE A 414 -5.14 20.99 -9.53
C PHE A 414 -4.44 19.77 -8.92
N LEU A 415 -4.65 18.59 -9.52
CA LEU A 415 -4.01 17.34 -9.08
C LEU A 415 -2.50 17.37 -9.31
N PHE A 416 -2.03 17.97 -10.40
CA PHE A 416 -0.61 18.20 -10.65
C PHE A 416 0.05 19.02 -9.53
N ALA A 417 -0.51 20.19 -9.22
CA ALA A 417 0.05 21.08 -8.21
C ALA A 417 0.11 20.40 -6.83
N ARG A 418 -0.95 19.66 -6.47
CA ARG A 418 -1.02 18.88 -5.24
C ARG A 418 0.06 17.80 -5.18
N GLU A 419 0.13 16.95 -6.19
CA GLU A 419 1.02 15.79 -6.17
C GLU A 419 2.49 16.20 -6.24
N VAL A 420 2.85 17.06 -7.20
CA VAL A 420 4.24 17.51 -7.31
C VAL A 420 4.65 18.28 -6.05
N GLY A 421 3.79 19.15 -5.54
CA GLY A 421 4.03 19.90 -4.31
C GLY A 421 4.27 18.99 -3.11
N GLN A 422 3.39 18.01 -2.89
CA GLN A 422 3.47 17.09 -1.75
C GLN A 422 4.74 16.24 -1.75
N TYR A 423 5.08 15.63 -2.89
CA TYR A 423 6.24 14.76 -2.97
C TYR A 423 7.55 15.55 -2.95
N ALA A 424 7.61 16.71 -3.60
CA ALA A 424 8.78 17.60 -3.52
C ALA A 424 9.01 18.12 -2.10
N ALA A 425 7.95 18.60 -1.43
CA ALA A 425 8.01 19.07 -0.05
C ALA A 425 8.45 17.96 0.90
N THR A 426 7.99 16.72 0.68
CA THR A 426 8.41 15.56 1.50
C THR A 426 9.91 15.29 1.39
N VAL A 427 10.49 15.30 0.18
CA VAL A 427 11.95 15.09 0.00
C VAL A 427 12.73 16.19 0.69
N ILE A 428 12.33 17.44 0.48
CA ILE A 428 13.00 18.60 1.05
C ILE A 428 12.91 18.55 2.59
N ALA A 429 11.74 18.26 3.13
CA ALA A 429 11.53 18.15 4.57
C ALA A 429 12.32 16.98 5.18
N VAL A 430 12.35 15.80 4.56
CA VAL A 430 13.17 14.69 5.05
C VAL A 430 14.66 15.03 4.97
N ALA A 431 15.12 15.66 3.89
CA ALA A 431 16.53 16.03 3.71
C ALA A 431 17.00 17.11 4.69
N LEU A 432 16.19 18.16 4.91
CA LEU A 432 16.54 19.29 5.76
C LEU A 432 16.25 19.03 7.24
N ALA A 433 15.08 18.45 7.54
CA ALA A 433 14.56 18.39 8.91
C ALA A 433 15.04 17.17 9.69
N TYR A 434 15.66 16.16 9.07
CA TYR A 434 16.31 15.05 9.79
C TYR A 434 17.41 15.54 10.76
N ARG A 435 17.93 16.75 10.55
CA ARG A 435 18.91 17.36 11.44
C ARG A 435 18.29 17.98 12.71
N TRP A 436 17.01 18.36 12.65
CA TRP A 436 16.38 19.23 13.66
C TRP A 436 15.22 18.54 14.41
N LEU A 437 14.57 17.55 13.81
CA LEU A 437 13.41 16.86 14.38
C LEU A 437 13.58 15.33 14.24
N PRO A 438 14.09 14.65 15.28
CA PRO A 438 14.23 13.20 15.22
C PRO A 438 12.95 12.44 15.50
N GLY A 439 12.83 11.28 14.86
CA GLY A 439 11.71 10.35 15.04
C GLY A 439 10.41 10.82 14.37
N PHE A 440 9.28 10.64 15.04
CA PHE A 440 7.93 10.89 14.48
C PHE A 440 7.45 12.34 14.62
N GLY A 441 8.29 13.27 15.07
CA GLY A 441 7.95 14.70 15.08
C GLY A 441 7.54 15.23 13.69
N LEU A 442 8.25 14.78 12.64
CA LEU A 442 7.91 15.10 11.24
C LEU A 442 6.61 14.43 10.79
N ALA A 443 6.29 13.25 11.32
CA ALA A 443 5.04 12.58 11.02
C ALA A 443 3.85 13.39 11.57
N ILE A 444 3.96 13.93 12.79
CA ILE A 444 2.91 14.77 13.41
C ILE A 444 2.68 16.04 12.58
N LEU A 445 3.76 16.71 12.14
CA LEU A 445 3.66 17.87 11.25
C LEU A 445 2.88 17.54 9.97
N GLY A 446 3.16 16.37 9.37
CA GLY A 446 2.42 15.91 8.19
C GLY A 446 0.93 15.67 8.45
N VAL A 447 0.56 15.13 9.61
CA VAL A 447 -0.86 14.90 9.95
C VAL A 447 -1.59 16.23 10.17
N VAL A 448 -0.95 17.20 10.83
CA VAL A 448 -1.52 18.54 11.04
C VAL A 448 -1.71 19.28 9.71
N SER A 449 -0.73 19.19 8.81
CA SER A 449 -0.83 19.73 7.45
C SER A 449 -1.97 19.07 6.66
N ASN A 450 -2.12 17.74 6.74
CA ASN A 450 -3.22 17.02 6.11
C ASN A 450 -4.58 17.46 6.66
N MET A 451 -4.70 17.62 7.98
CA MET A 451 -5.91 18.09 8.63
C MET A 451 -6.29 19.50 8.17
N ALA A 452 -5.32 20.41 8.04
CA ALA A 452 -5.55 21.75 7.51
C ALA A 452 -6.06 21.71 6.05
N ALA A 453 -5.52 20.81 5.22
CA ALA A 453 -6.00 20.62 3.85
C ALA A 453 -7.45 20.10 3.81
N PHE A 454 -7.80 19.13 4.66
CA PHE A 454 -9.17 18.60 4.73
C PHE A 454 -10.18 19.64 5.20
N LEU A 455 -9.82 20.46 6.19
CA LEU A 455 -10.67 21.57 6.61
C LEU A 455 -10.82 22.61 5.49
N MET A 456 -9.77 22.86 4.70
CA MET A 456 -9.89 23.74 3.53
C MET A 456 -10.84 23.16 2.48
N TYR A 457 -10.79 21.85 2.18
CA TYR A 457 -11.77 21.20 1.32
C TYR A 457 -13.20 21.31 1.87
N ALA A 458 -13.39 21.25 3.20
CA ALA A 458 -14.71 21.34 3.81
C ALA A 458 -15.35 22.73 3.68
N PHE A 459 -14.57 23.79 3.87
CA PHE A 459 -15.09 25.16 4.01
C PHE A 459 -14.85 26.05 2.79
N ALA A 460 -14.19 25.55 1.75
CA ALA A 460 -14.00 26.30 0.51
C ALA A 460 -15.36 26.58 -0.18
N GLN A 461 -15.60 27.85 -0.48
CA GLN A 461 -16.78 28.35 -1.19
C GLN A 461 -16.43 29.01 -2.52
N THR A 462 -15.14 29.27 -2.77
CA THR A 462 -14.63 29.98 -3.95
C THR A 462 -13.39 29.30 -4.52
N ASP A 463 -13.15 29.46 -5.81
CA ASP A 463 -12.06 28.77 -6.53
C ASP A 463 -10.67 29.02 -5.92
N TRP A 464 -10.36 30.26 -5.51
CA TRP A 464 -9.05 30.54 -4.92
C TRP A 464 -8.85 29.81 -3.57
N GLN A 465 -9.91 29.60 -2.80
CA GLN A 465 -9.85 28.87 -1.52
C GLN A 465 -9.52 27.40 -1.75
N ILE A 466 -10.07 26.77 -2.79
CA ILE A 466 -9.78 25.36 -3.06
C ILE A 466 -8.31 25.17 -3.47
N TYR A 467 -7.71 26.13 -4.18
CA TYR A 467 -6.28 26.12 -4.52
C TYR A 467 -5.34 26.27 -3.30
N LEU A 468 -5.83 26.73 -2.15
CA LEU A 468 -5.04 26.70 -0.90
C LEU A 468 -4.95 25.30 -0.28
N ALA A 469 -5.88 24.38 -0.56
CA ALA A 469 -5.86 23.05 0.03
C ALA A 469 -4.58 22.26 -0.32
N PRO A 470 -4.09 22.24 -1.59
CA PRO A 470 -2.77 21.69 -1.92
C PRO A 470 -1.60 22.33 -1.17
N VAL A 471 -1.64 23.66 -0.95
CA VAL A 471 -0.58 24.40 -0.26
C VAL A 471 -0.53 24.04 1.23
N LEU A 472 -1.70 23.98 1.87
CA LEU A 472 -1.81 23.57 3.27
C LEU A 472 -1.44 22.10 3.46
N GLY A 473 -1.68 21.26 2.44
CA GLY A 473 -1.41 19.84 2.43
C GLY A 473 -0.02 19.43 1.93
N LEU A 474 0.95 20.34 1.77
CA LEU A 474 2.28 20.01 1.24
C LEU A 474 3.02 18.94 2.06
N ALA A 475 2.80 18.89 3.37
CA ALA A 475 3.46 17.95 4.26
C ALA A 475 2.68 16.63 4.45
N GLU A 476 1.55 16.43 3.75
CA GLU A 476 0.69 15.25 3.89
C GLU A 476 1.43 13.91 3.76
N ASN A 477 2.31 13.81 2.75
CA ASN A 477 3.01 12.56 2.45
C ASN A 477 4.11 12.21 3.49
N LEU A 478 4.55 13.17 4.31
CA LEU A 478 5.55 12.93 5.36
C LEU A 478 5.10 11.87 6.35
N SER A 479 3.84 11.89 6.79
CA SER A 479 3.34 10.93 7.78
C SER A 479 3.47 9.49 7.28
N PHE A 480 3.14 9.24 6.01
CA PHE A 480 3.25 7.91 5.40
C PHE A 480 4.69 7.44 5.25
N THR A 481 5.57 8.31 4.73
CA THR A 481 7.00 8.01 4.57
C THR A 481 7.66 7.74 5.92
N MET A 482 7.35 8.52 6.95
CA MET A 482 7.92 8.34 8.29
C MET A 482 7.46 7.03 8.94
N ILE A 483 6.18 6.67 8.88
CA ILE A 483 5.70 5.37 9.41
C ILE A 483 6.42 4.20 8.74
N ARG A 484 6.52 4.21 7.41
CA ARG A 484 7.18 3.15 6.64
C ARG A 484 8.68 3.08 6.97
N GLY A 485 9.37 4.21 6.88
CA GLY A 485 10.81 4.33 7.07
C GLY A 485 11.24 4.03 8.50
N GLU A 486 10.70 4.77 9.47
CA GLU A 486 11.06 4.63 10.88
C GLU A 486 10.57 3.31 11.48
N GLY A 487 9.39 2.84 11.10
CA GLY A 487 8.90 1.50 11.49
C GLY A 487 9.85 0.39 11.04
N SER A 488 10.34 0.47 9.79
CA SER A 488 11.31 -0.50 9.26
C SER A 488 12.69 -0.42 9.92
N ARG A 489 13.08 0.75 10.42
CA ARG A 489 14.33 0.97 11.16
C ARG A 489 14.22 0.41 12.58
N LEU A 490 13.12 0.69 13.26
CA LEU A 490 12.88 0.31 14.64
C LEU A 490 12.83 -1.23 14.82
N LEU A 491 12.22 -1.93 13.88
CA LEU A 491 12.04 -3.38 13.92
C LEU A 491 13.30 -4.20 13.55
N GLY A 492 14.36 -3.55 13.07
CA GLY A 492 15.59 -4.23 12.67
C GLY A 492 15.43 -5.10 11.40
N PRO A 493 16.52 -5.74 10.94
CA PRO A 493 16.56 -6.42 9.64
C PRO A 493 15.69 -7.68 9.55
N GLU A 494 15.43 -8.34 10.67
CA GLU A 494 14.71 -9.62 10.71
C GLU A 494 13.22 -9.46 10.39
N TYR A 495 12.59 -8.39 10.89
CA TYR A 495 11.14 -8.16 10.73
C TYR A 495 10.80 -7.15 9.62
N GLN A 496 11.78 -6.70 8.83
CA GLN A 496 11.56 -5.69 7.79
C GLN A 496 10.67 -6.15 6.64
N GLY A 497 10.92 -7.35 6.11
CA GLY A 497 10.07 -7.93 5.05
C GLY A 497 8.62 -8.07 5.53
N PRO A 498 8.41 -8.72 6.69
CA PRO A 498 7.11 -8.80 7.36
C PRO A 498 6.43 -7.44 7.63
N TRP A 499 7.19 -6.41 8.00
CA TRP A 499 6.66 -5.05 8.24
C TRP A 499 6.06 -4.43 6.97
N PHE A 500 6.75 -4.51 5.83
CA PHE A 500 6.19 -3.99 4.57
C PHE A 500 5.01 -4.84 4.08
N ALA A 501 5.05 -6.16 4.30
CA ALA A 501 3.92 -7.04 4.00
C ALA A 501 2.69 -6.68 4.85
N SER A 502 2.86 -6.47 6.16
CA SER A 502 1.76 -6.11 7.05
C SER A 502 1.18 -4.74 6.72
N LEU A 503 2.01 -3.73 6.45
CA LEU A 503 1.54 -2.41 6.00
C LEU A 503 0.77 -2.50 4.67
N SER A 504 1.14 -3.40 3.76
CA SER A 504 0.44 -3.59 2.48
C SER A 504 -0.95 -4.22 2.68
N VAL A 505 -1.09 -5.14 3.63
CA VAL A 505 -2.38 -5.69 4.03
C VAL A 505 -3.25 -4.62 4.69
N VAL A 506 -2.67 -3.82 5.60
CA VAL A 506 -3.36 -2.68 6.22
C VAL A 506 -3.82 -1.67 5.15
N ASP A 507 -2.98 -1.36 4.16
CA ASP A 507 -3.32 -0.48 3.04
C ASP A 507 -4.52 -1.04 2.25
N SER A 508 -4.49 -2.34 1.94
CA SER A 508 -5.59 -3.02 1.23
C SER A 508 -6.91 -2.97 2.02
N ILE A 509 -6.86 -3.18 3.34
CA ILE A 509 -8.03 -3.06 4.23
C ILE A 509 -8.56 -1.62 4.23
N SER A 510 -7.66 -0.64 4.33
CA SER A 510 -8.02 0.78 4.33
C SER A 510 -8.77 1.18 3.07
N LEU A 511 -8.25 0.74 1.91
CA LEU A 511 -8.81 1.04 0.60
C LEU A 511 -10.11 0.29 0.31
N ALA A 512 -10.31 -0.89 0.89
CA ALA A 512 -11.59 -1.61 0.82
C ALA A 512 -12.66 -0.99 1.73
N LEU A 513 -12.29 -0.50 2.92
CA LEU A 513 -13.22 0.07 3.90
C LEU A 513 -13.59 1.53 3.62
N SER A 514 -12.73 2.29 2.95
CA SER A 514 -12.98 3.72 2.72
C SER A 514 -14.24 4.00 1.90
N PRO A 515 -14.42 3.45 0.67
CA PRO A 515 -15.61 3.70 -0.13
C PRO A 515 -16.94 3.42 0.61
N PRO A 516 -17.16 2.26 1.25
CA PRO A 516 -18.42 2.00 1.95
C PRO A 516 -18.64 2.86 3.21
N VAL A 517 -17.58 3.45 3.79
CA VAL A 517 -17.72 4.37 4.92
C VAL A 517 -18.07 5.78 4.43
N PHE A 518 -17.36 6.29 3.42
CA PHE A 518 -17.45 7.71 3.05
C PHE A 518 -18.45 8.03 1.95
N ILE A 519 -18.71 7.11 1.01
CA ILE A 519 -19.65 7.35 -0.09
C ILE A 519 -21.08 7.52 0.42
N PRO A 520 -21.62 6.65 1.32
CA PRO A 520 -22.96 6.86 1.87
C PRO A 520 -23.08 8.16 2.69
N ILE A 521 -22.00 8.56 3.37
CA ILE A 521 -21.97 9.84 4.10
C ILE A 521 -22.02 11.00 3.09
N TYR A 522 -21.27 10.91 1.99
CA TYR A 522 -21.30 11.91 0.92
C TYR A 522 -22.71 12.05 0.35
N THR A 523 -23.31 10.95 -0.10
CA THR A 523 -24.63 10.97 -0.76
C THR A 523 -25.74 11.46 0.16
N ALA A 524 -25.71 11.08 1.44
CA ALA A 524 -26.65 11.59 2.46
C ALA A 524 -26.45 13.07 2.81
N THR A 525 -25.27 13.65 2.55
CA THR A 525 -24.94 15.04 2.91
C THR A 525 -24.89 15.99 1.71
N LEU A 526 -25.16 15.50 0.49
CA LEU A 526 -25.19 16.30 -0.74
C LEU A 526 -26.14 17.50 -0.66
N GLU A 527 -27.31 17.34 -0.03
CA GLU A 527 -28.31 18.39 0.08
C GLU A 527 -28.08 19.38 1.23
N THR A 528 -27.41 18.93 2.31
CA THR A 528 -27.24 19.72 3.54
C THR A 528 -25.91 20.44 3.58
N PHE A 529 -24.80 19.69 3.48
CA PHE A 529 -23.45 20.22 3.50
C PHE A 529 -22.49 19.25 2.80
N THR A 530 -22.14 19.55 1.54
CA THR A 530 -21.23 18.75 0.72
C THR A 530 -19.83 18.57 1.33
N GLY A 531 -19.41 19.51 2.20
CA GLY A 531 -18.14 19.46 2.91
C GLY A 531 -18.09 18.51 4.12
N SER A 532 -19.21 17.88 4.50
CA SER A 532 -19.32 17.05 5.73
C SER A 532 -18.31 15.92 5.79
N VAL A 533 -18.05 15.27 4.65
CA VAL A 533 -17.12 14.14 4.58
C VAL A 533 -15.69 14.57 4.90
N PHE A 534 -15.28 15.75 4.43
CA PHE A 534 -13.94 16.28 4.70
C PHE A 534 -13.77 16.62 6.18
N VAL A 535 -14.81 17.12 6.85
CA VAL A 535 -14.82 17.32 8.32
C VAL A 535 -14.70 15.99 9.05
N GLY A 536 -15.44 14.96 8.62
CA GLY A 536 -15.35 13.61 9.18
C GLY A 536 -13.94 13.02 9.04
N CYS A 537 -13.31 13.16 7.87
CA CYS A 537 -11.92 12.77 7.65
C CYS A 537 -10.95 13.57 8.53
N ALA A 538 -11.16 14.88 8.71
CA ALA A 538 -10.35 15.70 9.60
C ALA A 538 -10.48 15.25 11.07
N ALA A 539 -11.67 14.86 11.51
CA ALA A 539 -11.90 14.31 12.85
C ALA A 539 -11.14 12.99 13.07
N LEU A 540 -11.09 12.11 12.06
CA LEU A 540 -10.25 10.90 12.11
C LEU A 540 -8.76 11.24 12.22
N LEU A 541 -8.29 12.30 11.58
CA LEU A 541 -6.90 12.76 11.71
C LEU A 541 -6.56 13.27 13.12
N VAL A 542 -7.52 13.81 13.88
CA VAL A 542 -7.32 14.16 15.29
C VAL A 542 -6.95 12.91 16.10
N VAL A 543 -7.63 11.80 15.85
CA VAL A 543 -7.31 10.51 16.48
C VAL A 543 -5.88 10.09 16.13
N VAL A 544 -5.47 10.23 14.86
CA VAL A 544 -4.10 9.94 14.44
C VAL A 544 -3.08 10.82 15.16
N VAL A 545 -3.33 12.11 15.33
CA VAL A 545 -2.42 13.00 16.07
C VAL A 545 -2.23 12.49 17.50
N VAL A 546 -3.30 12.09 18.19
CA VAL A 546 -3.21 11.53 19.54
C VAL A 546 -2.39 10.24 19.55
N LEU A 547 -2.65 9.31 18.61
CA LEU A 547 -1.89 8.06 18.50
C LEU A 547 -0.40 8.32 18.22
N MET A 548 -0.09 9.28 17.34
CA MET A 548 1.28 9.64 17.00
C MET A 548 2.02 10.36 18.13
N VAL A 549 1.34 11.18 18.92
CA VAL A 549 1.93 11.79 20.13
C VAL A 549 2.25 10.70 21.16
N ILE A 550 1.33 9.76 21.40
CA ILE A 550 1.59 8.61 22.28
C ILE A 550 2.77 7.79 21.77
N TYR A 551 2.82 7.54 20.46
CA TYR A 551 3.94 6.84 19.83
C TYR A 551 5.26 7.58 20.10
N GLN A 552 5.31 8.88 19.84
CA GLN A 552 6.51 9.69 20.00
C GLN A 552 7.02 9.66 21.46
N VAL A 553 6.12 9.77 22.44
CA VAL A 553 6.50 9.69 23.86
C VAL A 553 7.07 8.32 24.21
N LEU A 554 6.43 7.23 23.74
CA LEU A 554 6.91 5.87 23.97
C LEU A 554 8.25 5.61 23.26
N TRP A 555 8.43 6.16 22.06
CA TRP A 555 9.65 6.04 21.28
C TRP A 555 10.83 6.75 21.96
N ILE A 556 10.64 7.98 22.45
CA ILE A 556 11.67 8.71 23.21
C ILE A 556 12.10 7.92 24.45
N ARG A 557 11.14 7.32 25.17
CA ARG A 557 11.45 6.47 26.34
C ARG A 557 12.22 5.22 25.94
N HIS A 558 11.82 4.55 24.86
CA HIS A 558 12.50 3.37 24.38
C HIS A 558 13.95 3.67 23.96
N MET A 559 14.18 4.74 23.20
CA MET A 559 15.52 5.15 22.78
C MET A 559 16.41 5.52 23.98
N ARG A 560 15.84 6.14 25.01
CA ARG A 560 16.56 6.46 26.25
C ARG A 560 17.02 5.19 26.98
N ASP A 561 16.17 4.18 27.07
CA ASP A 561 16.51 2.92 27.74
C ASP A 561 17.54 2.12 26.96
N VAL A 562 17.43 2.07 25.62
CA VAL A 562 18.47 1.47 24.77
C VAL A 562 19.81 2.17 24.98
N MET A 563 19.81 3.50 25.05
CA MET A 563 21.02 4.28 25.32
C MET A 563 21.60 3.96 26.70
N TYR A 564 20.76 3.88 27.74
CA TYR A 564 21.20 3.57 29.10
C TYR A 564 21.82 2.18 29.21
N ASN A 565 21.17 1.14 28.66
CA ASN A 565 21.70 -0.22 28.64
C ASN A 565 23.01 -0.31 27.82
N THR A 566 23.12 0.41 26.71
CA THR A 566 24.35 0.45 25.91
C THR A 566 25.50 1.08 26.71
N LEU A 567 25.22 2.16 27.46
CA LEU A 567 26.20 2.81 28.32
C LEU A 567 26.61 1.93 29.50
N GLU A 568 25.70 1.12 30.06
CA GLU A 568 26.04 0.14 31.10
C GLU A 568 26.93 -0.97 30.55
N ILE A 569 26.64 -1.53 29.38
CA ILE A 569 27.50 -2.55 28.74
C ILE A 569 28.91 -2.00 28.49
N VAL A 570 29.02 -0.77 27.95
CA VAL A 570 30.33 -0.14 27.74
C VAL A 570 31.08 0.08 29.06
N LYS A 571 30.38 0.44 30.14
CA LYS A 571 30.98 0.55 31.47
C LYS A 571 31.47 -0.79 32.02
N GLU A 572 30.72 -1.87 31.82
CA GLU A 572 31.11 -3.22 32.26
C GLU A 572 32.30 -3.77 31.44
N GLU A 573 32.35 -3.52 30.12
CA GLU A 573 33.49 -3.91 29.28
C GLU A 573 34.78 -3.14 29.64
N ASP A 574 34.66 -1.86 30.02
CA ASP A 574 35.79 -1.02 30.36
C ASP A 574 36.26 -1.18 31.84
N GLU A 575 35.52 -1.86 32.73
CA GLU A 575 36.08 -2.33 34.02
C GLU A 575 37.19 -3.40 33.81
N HIS A 576 37.29 -3.96 32.61
CA HIS A 576 38.32 -4.91 32.21
C HIS A 576 39.46 -4.32 31.37
N ASP A 577 39.41 -3.05 30.93
CA ASP A 577 40.45 -2.46 30.06
C ASP A 577 40.76 -0.97 30.36
N ASN A 578 41.86 -0.46 29.80
CA ASN A 578 42.52 0.79 30.21
C ASN A 578 41.68 2.09 30.06
N LYS A 579 41.76 3.01 31.05
CA LYS A 579 40.87 4.19 31.23
C LYS A 579 40.83 5.24 30.11
N ASP A 580 41.86 5.30 29.25
CA ASP A 580 41.92 6.30 28.18
C ASP A 580 41.01 5.96 26.99
N ASP A 581 40.68 4.68 26.79
CA ASP A 581 39.78 4.20 25.73
C ASP A 581 38.29 4.46 26.06
N PHE A 582 37.95 4.49 27.35
CA PHE A 582 36.59 4.76 27.87
C PHE A 582 36.04 6.12 27.41
N ASN A 583 36.87 7.17 27.46
CA ASN A 583 36.42 8.53 27.17
C ASN A 583 36.24 8.76 25.66
N GLU A 584 36.97 8.00 24.82
CA GLU A 584 36.85 8.03 23.37
C GLU A 584 35.66 7.18 22.89
N LYS A 585 35.49 5.95 23.40
CA LYS A 585 34.30 5.11 23.18
C LYS A 585 33.03 5.80 23.64
N THR A 586 32.98 6.36 24.85
CA THR A 586 31.79 7.06 25.37
C THR A 586 31.44 8.28 24.52
N LYS A 587 32.43 9.05 24.05
CA LYS A 587 32.21 10.15 23.10
C LYS A 587 31.72 9.65 21.75
N LEU A 588 32.26 8.54 21.25
CA LEU A 588 31.85 7.93 19.98
C LEU A 588 30.41 7.39 20.09
N THR A 589 30.04 6.73 21.19
CA THR A 589 28.68 6.26 21.46
C THR A 589 27.74 7.45 21.63
N HIS A 590 28.11 8.49 22.37
CA HIS A 590 27.33 9.73 22.44
C HIS A 590 27.17 10.40 21.07
N HIS A 591 28.19 10.38 20.21
CA HIS A 591 28.15 10.99 18.89
C HIS A 591 27.34 10.16 17.89
N LEU A 592 27.45 8.83 17.91
CA LEU A 592 26.65 7.90 17.11
C LEU A 592 25.17 7.91 17.54
N VAL A 593 24.91 8.09 18.84
CA VAL A 593 23.57 8.20 19.41
C VAL A 593 22.95 9.57 19.14
N LYS A 594 23.70 10.67 19.29
CA LYS A 594 23.25 12.03 18.92
C LYS A 594 23.06 12.23 17.40
N THR A 595 23.55 11.28 16.60
CA THR A 595 23.27 11.25 15.16
C THR A 595 22.21 10.23 14.79
N SER A 596 21.76 9.35 15.69
CA SER A 596 20.68 8.38 15.45
C SER A 596 19.33 8.80 16.05
N LEU A 597 19.37 9.48 17.22
CA LEU A 597 18.48 10.58 17.62
C LEU A 597 18.83 11.85 16.82
#